data_AF-A0A9X2RRS8-F1
#
_entry.id   AF-A0A9X2RRS8-F1
#
_cell.length_a   1.000
_cell.length_b   1.000
_cell.length_c   1.000
_cell.angle_alpha   90.00
_cell.angle_beta   90.00
_cell.angle_gamma   90.00
#
_symmetry.space_group_name_H-M   'P 1'
#
loop_
_entity.id
_entity.type
_entity.pdbx_description
1 polymer ?
#
loop_
_entity_poly.entity_id
_entity_poly.type
_entity_poly.pdbx_seq_one_letter_code
_entity_poly.pdbx_strand_id
1 'polypeptide(L)'
;MKVGPGRSTAAAWVARYAQPGAGFRGAYFSGSTVGLPDDAELPPSSDIDIVVVTAEDDPPAKPGKLRYRGTLLEVSYLPWSQLQSADDVLASYHLAGSFRTDTIIDDPTGHLRTVQAHISGSFAARHWVRRRCQDARHRIETRLAAIDPSAPFHEQVMACLFPTGVTTHVLLVAALRNPTVRLRYLAAREVLADYGHLGLYPELLDLLGCRHLPARRIQHHLRELTKTFDATAEVAKTPFFFSSDITPAARPIAINGSQDLIDRGDHHEAVFWIIATFARCHTILAADAPELHHALAPAFRSAVTDLGISSSEDILHRAEEVIRFLPRLWRTTEDILASNPGIGE
;
A
#
# COMPACT_ATOMS: atom_id res chain seq x y z
N MET A 1 -17.36 -12.23 -7.38
CA MET A 1 -17.41 -13.07 -6.16
C MET A 1 -17.77 -12.13 -5.02
N LYS A 2 -18.52 -12.56 -4.01
CA LYS A 2 -18.80 -11.69 -2.86
C LYS A 2 -17.68 -11.73 -1.81
N VAL A 3 -17.53 -10.66 -1.03
CA VAL A 3 -16.48 -10.56 0.01
C VAL A 3 -16.59 -11.68 1.05
N GLY A 4 -17.79 -12.00 1.53
CA GLY A 4 -18.04 -13.03 2.55
C GLY A 4 -17.48 -14.41 2.17
N PRO A 5 -17.89 -14.98 1.02
CA PRO A 5 -17.31 -16.22 0.49
C PRO A 5 -15.78 -16.18 0.32
N GLY A 6 -15.22 -15.02 -0.06
CA GLY A 6 -13.78 -14.79 -0.10
C GLY A 6 -13.13 -14.91 1.28
N ARG A 7 -13.70 -14.27 2.30
CA ARG A 7 -13.27 -14.38 3.71
C ARG A 7 -13.39 -15.80 4.24
N SER A 8 -14.48 -16.52 3.96
CA SER A 8 -14.62 -17.93 4.35
C SER A 8 -13.54 -18.81 3.71
N THR A 9 -13.17 -18.53 2.46
CA THR A 9 -12.10 -19.23 1.75
C THR A 9 -10.74 -18.96 2.39
N ALA A 10 -10.47 -17.70 2.74
CA ALA A 10 -9.28 -17.29 3.47
C ALA A 10 -9.18 -17.94 4.86
N ALA A 11 -10.27 -17.98 5.62
CA ALA A 11 -10.32 -18.65 6.92
C ALA A 11 -10.02 -20.16 6.80
N ALA A 12 -10.57 -20.82 5.78
CA ALA A 12 -10.26 -22.22 5.49
C ALA A 12 -8.79 -22.43 5.11
N TRP A 13 -8.16 -21.46 4.44
CA TRP A 13 -6.73 -21.49 4.16
C TRP A 13 -5.91 -21.39 5.46
N VAL A 14 -6.25 -20.44 6.34
CA VAL A 14 -5.58 -20.26 7.64
C VAL A 14 -5.65 -21.54 8.47
N ALA A 15 -6.84 -22.12 8.64
CA ALA A 15 -7.04 -23.33 9.45
C ALA A 15 -6.24 -24.53 8.91
N ARG A 16 -6.08 -24.62 7.58
CA ARG A 16 -5.38 -25.75 6.95
C ARG A 16 -3.87 -25.59 6.90
N TYR A 17 -3.37 -24.37 6.65
CA TYR A 17 -1.96 -24.15 6.30
C TYR A 17 -1.18 -23.32 7.32
N ALA A 18 -1.82 -22.41 8.04
CA ALA A 18 -1.15 -21.55 9.01
C ALA A 18 -1.29 -22.09 10.43
N GLN A 19 -2.52 -22.41 10.86
CA GLN A 19 -2.85 -22.83 12.22
C GLN A 19 -2.04 -24.04 12.73
N PRO A 20 -1.73 -25.08 11.93
CA PRO A 20 -0.94 -26.22 12.40
C PRO A 20 0.53 -25.89 12.72
N GLY A 21 1.04 -24.72 12.33
CA GLY A 21 2.42 -24.32 12.58
C GLY A 21 2.67 -24.03 14.07
N ALA A 22 3.74 -24.55 14.65
CA ALA A 22 4.08 -24.36 16.07
C ALA A 22 4.26 -22.89 16.49
N GLY A 23 4.67 -22.03 15.54
CA GLY A 23 4.82 -20.60 15.73
C GLY A 23 3.53 -19.80 15.57
N PHE A 24 2.40 -20.40 15.19
CA PHE A 24 1.15 -19.68 14.97
C PHE A 24 0.62 -19.06 16.26
N ARG A 25 0.17 -17.81 16.18
CA ARG A 25 -0.42 -17.08 17.32
C ARG A 25 -1.79 -16.47 17.03
N GLY A 26 -2.22 -16.50 15.78
CA GLY A 26 -3.52 -16.02 15.33
C GLY A 26 -3.45 -15.49 13.91
N ALA A 27 -4.60 -15.08 13.38
CA ALA A 27 -4.70 -14.45 12.08
C ALA A 27 -5.86 -13.46 12.02
N TYR A 28 -5.73 -12.44 11.18
CA TYR A 28 -6.78 -11.44 10.97
C TYR A 28 -6.80 -10.94 9.52
N PHE A 29 -7.94 -10.39 9.10
CA PHE A 29 -8.10 -9.73 7.81
C PHE A 29 -7.55 -8.30 7.83
N SER A 30 -6.90 -7.90 6.74
CA SER A 30 -6.42 -6.52 6.57
C SER A 30 -6.82 -5.95 5.20
N GLY A 31 -6.25 -4.80 4.85
CA GLY A 31 -6.39 -4.23 3.51
C GLY A 31 -7.78 -3.66 3.19
N SER A 32 -8.09 -3.60 1.89
CA SER A 32 -9.22 -2.81 1.36
C SER A 32 -10.59 -3.43 1.59
N THR A 33 -10.63 -4.73 1.90
CA THR A 33 -11.89 -5.42 2.17
C THR A 33 -12.36 -5.27 3.62
N VAL A 34 -11.51 -4.74 4.51
CA VAL A 34 -11.90 -4.44 5.90
C VAL A 34 -12.98 -3.36 5.91
N GLY A 35 -14.09 -3.64 6.60
CA GLY A 35 -15.26 -2.77 6.69
C GLY A 35 -16.27 -2.93 5.55
N LEU A 36 -15.98 -3.74 4.52
CA LEU A 36 -16.98 -4.09 3.51
C LEU A 36 -17.96 -5.15 4.05
N PRO A 37 -19.26 -5.05 3.72
CA PRO A 37 -20.23 -6.07 4.06
C PRO A 37 -19.99 -7.34 3.23
N ASP A 38 -20.46 -8.48 3.73
CA ASP A 38 -20.18 -9.78 3.13
C ASP A 38 -20.81 -9.96 1.74
N ASP A 39 -21.87 -9.22 1.43
CA ASP A 39 -22.58 -9.20 0.15
C ASP A 39 -22.01 -8.18 -0.87
N ALA A 40 -21.00 -7.39 -0.48
CA ALA A 40 -20.29 -6.54 -1.41
C ALA A 40 -19.58 -7.37 -2.49
N GLU A 41 -19.53 -6.86 -3.72
CA GLU A 41 -18.72 -7.46 -4.77
C GLU A 41 -17.23 -7.31 -4.45
N LEU A 42 -16.50 -8.41 -4.57
CA LEU A 42 -15.04 -8.44 -4.62
C LEU A 42 -14.62 -8.30 -6.09
N PRO A 43 -13.99 -7.18 -6.49
CA PRO A 43 -13.54 -6.98 -7.86
C PRO A 43 -12.53 -8.07 -8.29
N PRO A 44 -12.49 -8.43 -9.59
CA PRO A 44 -11.51 -9.40 -10.11
C PRO A 44 -10.05 -8.97 -9.91
N SER A 45 -9.81 -7.66 -9.78
CA SER A 45 -8.52 -7.03 -9.51
C SER A 45 -8.25 -6.81 -8.02
N SER A 46 -8.98 -7.50 -7.14
CA SER A 46 -8.82 -7.42 -5.68
C SER A 46 -8.53 -8.80 -5.09
N ASP A 47 -7.84 -8.78 -3.97
CA ASP A 47 -7.49 -9.93 -3.14
C ASP A 47 -8.12 -9.83 -1.75
N ILE A 48 -8.02 -10.92 -1.00
CA ILE A 48 -8.32 -10.95 0.44
C ILE A 48 -6.99 -10.98 1.18
N ASP A 49 -6.66 -9.87 1.85
CA ASP A 49 -5.45 -9.77 2.66
C ASP A 49 -5.60 -10.50 4.00
N ILE A 50 -4.66 -11.39 4.27
CA ILE A 50 -4.55 -12.15 5.50
C ILE A 50 -3.22 -11.80 6.16
N VAL A 51 -3.27 -11.47 7.44
CA VAL A 51 -2.08 -11.37 8.29
C VAL A 51 -2.06 -12.57 9.21
N VAL A 52 -1.02 -13.38 9.12
CA VAL A 52 -0.75 -14.49 10.04
C VAL A 52 0.27 -14.03 11.07
N VAL A 53 -0.08 -14.12 12.34
CA VAL A 53 0.76 -13.70 13.45
C VAL A 53 1.63 -14.86 13.90
N THR A 54 2.95 -14.65 13.94
CA THR A 54 3.95 -15.68 14.21
C THR A 54 4.76 -15.34 15.46
N ALA A 55 5.17 -16.36 16.22
CA ALA A 55 6.02 -16.19 17.40
C ALA A 55 7.45 -15.73 17.07
N GLU A 56 7.89 -15.94 15.83
CA GLU A 56 9.22 -15.58 15.34
C GLU A 56 9.32 -14.06 15.16
N ASP A 57 10.41 -13.47 15.67
CA ASP A 57 10.70 -12.04 15.51
C ASP A 57 11.09 -11.67 14.07
N ASP A 58 11.73 -12.61 13.36
CA ASP A 58 12.04 -12.51 11.94
C ASP A 58 11.41 -13.70 11.19
N PRO A 59 10.11 -13.60 10.82
CA PRO A 59 9.41 -14.68 10.16
C PRO A 59 10.01 -14.94 8.76
N PRO A 60 9.86 -16.17 8.24
CA PRO A 60 10.32 -16.48 6.89
C PRO A 60 9.60 -15.63 5.84
N ALA A 61 10.11 -15.69 4.59
CA ALA A 61 9.47 -15.02 3.47
C ALA A 61 7.97 -15.32 3.41
N LYS A 62 7.16 -14.26 3.34
CA LYS A 62 5.70 -14.39 3.28
C LYS A 62 5.26 -15.16 2.02
N PRO A 63 4.17 -15.96 2.08
CA PRO A 63 3.64 -16.63 0.89
C PRO A 63 3.19 -15.63 -0.18
N GLY A 64 2.75 -14.44 0.23
CA GLY A 64 2.30 -13.38 -0.68
C GLY A 64 0.99 -13.74 -1.40
N LYS A 65 0.87 -13.31 -2.65
CA LYS A 65 -0.30 -13.55 -3.50
C LYS A 65 -0.37 -14.99 -4.00
N LEU A 66 -1.48 -15.68 -3.69
CA LEU A 66 -1.74 -17.06 -4.14
C LEU A 66 -3.23 -17.31 -4.38
N ARG A 67 -3.56 -18.24 -5.30
CA ARG A 67 -4.95 -18.66 -5.53
C ARG A 67 -5.30 -19.86 -4.64
N TYR A 68 -6.40 -19.74 -3.90
CA TYR A 68 -6.97 -20.83 -3.11
C TYR A 68 -8.48 -20.91 -3.36
N ARG A 69 -8.95 -22.05 -3.86
CA ARG A 69 -10.36 -22.30 -4.20
C ARG A 69 -11.00 -21.19 -5.06
N GLY A 70 -10.23 -20.66 -6.01
CA GLY A 70 -10.66 -19.59 -6.92
C GLY A 70 -10.49 -18.17 -6.39
N THR A 71 -10.31 -17.99 -5.08
CA THR A 71 -10.06 -16.69 -4.43
C THR A 71 -8.56 -16.36 -4.51
N LEU A 72 -8.25 -15.10 -4.81
CA LEU A 72 -6.88 -14.58 -4.70
C LEU A 72 -6.66 -14.08 -3.27
N LEU A 73 -5.71 -14.68 -2.57
CA LEU A 73 -5.33 -14.32 -1.21
C LEU A 73 -3.99 -13.59 -1.26
N GLU A 74 -3.81 -12.55 -0.45
CA GLU A 74 -2.49 -12.00 -0.12
C GLU A 74 -2.16 -12.36 1.32
N VAL A 75 -1.19 -13.26 1.53
CA VAL A 75 -0.79 -13.69 2.87
C VAL A 75 0.50 -12.98 3.29
N SER A 76 0.47 -12.37 4.47
CA SER A 76 1.61 -11.74 5.11
C SER A 76 1.86 -12.32 6.50
N TYR A 77 3.10 -12.24 6.98
CA TYR A 77 3.46 -12.58 8.35
C TYR A 77 3.71 -11.32 9.17
N LEU A 78 3.29 -11.36 10.43
CA LEU A 78 3.54 -10.32 11.41
C LEU A 78 4.11 -10.96 12.68
N PRO A 79 5.30 -10.52 13.15
CA PRO A 79 5.84 -10.95 14.43
C PRO A 79 4.89 -10.62 15.58
N TRP A 80 4.74 -11.55 16.51
CA TRP A 80 3.96 -11.39 17.73
C TRP A 80 4.40 -10.18 18.56
N SER A 81 5.70 -9.90 18.57
CA SER A 81 6.29 -8.75 19.25
C SER A 81 5.69 -7.41 18.82
N GLN A 82 5.20 -7.28 17.59
CA GLN A 82 4.55 -6.06 17.10
C GLN A 82 3.11 -5.86 17.63
N LEU A 83 2.51 -6.87 18.24
CA LEU A 83 1.15 -6.82 18.78
C LEU A 83 1.09 -6.85 20.31
N GLN A 84 2.23 -6.90 21.02
CA GLN A 84 2.24 -7.03 22.47
C GLN A 84 1.62 -5.83 23.19
N SER A 85 1.77 -4.63 22.63
CA SER A 85 1.27 -3.37 23.20
C SER A 85 0.10 -2.85 22.37
N ALA A 86 -1.10 -2.87 22.93
CA ALA A 86 -2.30 -2.39 22.25
C ALA A 86 -2.19 -0.88 21.92
N ASP A 87 -1.50 -0.11 22.75
CA ASP A 87 -1.22 1.31 22.53
C ASP A 87 -0.27 1.56 21.36
N ASP A 88 0.76 0.72 21.18
CA ASP A 88 1.68 0.83 20.04
C ASP A 88 0.97 0.45 18.74
N VAL A 89 0.14 -0.59 18.77
CA VAL A 89 -0.71 -0.95 17.62
C VAL A 89 -1.70 0.18 17.31
N LEU A 90 -2.30 0.80 18.32
CA LEU A 90 -3.24 1.91 18.17
C LEU A 90 -2.59 3.20 17.65
N ALA A 91 -1.32 3.42 17.96
CA ALA A 91 -0.50 4.52 17.46
C ALA A 91 0.02 4.30 16.03
N SER A 92 0.06 3.05 15.56
CA SER A 92 0.51 2.70 14.21
C SER A 92 -0.56 3.02 13.16
N TYR A 93 -0.22 3.86 12.17
CA TYR A 93 -1.19 4.27 11.14
C TYR A 93 -1.62 3.12 10.23
N HIS A 94 -0.82 2.07 10.11
CA HIS A 94 -1.04 0.96 9.19
C HIS A 94 -1.54 -0.32 9.88
N LEU A 95 -1.33 -0.47 11.19
CA LEU A 95 -1.83 -1.64 11.93
C LEU A 95 -3.22 -1.38 12.53
N ALA A 96 -3.44 -0.21 13.15
CA ALA A 96 -4.65 0.09 13.90
C ALA A 96 -5.95 -0.11 13.10
N GLY A 97 -5.92 0.20 11.80
CA GLY A 97 -7.09 0.13 10.93
C GLY A 97 -7.72 -1.26 10.88
N SER A 98 -6.91 -2.33 10.94
CA SER A 98 -7.40 -3.71 10.92
C SER A 98 -8.10 -4.10 12.23
N PHE A 99 -7.80 -3.43 13.34
CA PHE A 99 -8.37 -3.75 14.66
C PHE A 99 -9.51 -2.82 15.09
N ARG A 100 -9.86 -1.83 14.25
CA ARG A 100 -11.02 -0.94 14.50
C ARG A 100 -12.34 -1.72 14.60
N THR A 101 -12.46 -2.80 13.82
CA THR A 101 -13.61 -3.72 13.80
C THR A 101 -13.11 -5.14 14.08
N ASP A 102 -14.01 -6.10 14.33
CA ASP A 102 -13.61 -7.50 14.46
C ASP A 102 -13.23 -8.06 13.08
N THR A 103 -11.94 -8.22 12.84
CA THR A 103 -11.34 -8.81 11.63
C THR A 103 -10.66 -10.14 11.91
N ILE A 104 -10.80 -10.66 13.12
CA ILE A 104 -10.03 -11.80 13.61
C ILE A 104 -10.56 -13.08 12.95
N ILE A 105 -9.64 -13.83 12.34
CA ILE A 105 -9.92 -15.11 11.69
C ILE A 105 -9.78 -16.23 12.72
N ASP A 106 -8.67 -16.22 13.48
CA ASP A 106 -8.38 -17.18 14.53
C ASP A 106 -7.51 -16.50 15.61
N ASP A 107 -7.75 -16.85 16.88
CA ASP A 107 -7.04 -16.27 18.03
C ASP A 107 -6.94 -17.29 19.17
N PRO A 108 -6.04 -18.29 19.03
CA PRO A 108 -5.88 -19.34 20.04
C PRO A 108 -5.35 -18.80 21.38
N THR A 109 -4.82 -17.57 21.39
CA THR A 109 -4.24 -16.94 22.58
C THR A 109 -5.22 -16.03 23.33
N GLY A 110 -6.29 -15.58 22.68
CA GLY A 110 -7.19 -14.53 23.17
C GLY A 110 -6.61 -13.11 23.13
N HIS A 111 -5.34 -12.95 22.74
CA HIS A 111 -4.65 -11.66 22.74
C HIS A 111 -5.13 -10.75 21.61
N LEU A 112 -5.38 -11.30 20.41
CA LEU A 112 -5.84 -10.48 19.28
C LEU A 112 -7.18 -9.84 19.60
N ARG A 113 -8.09 -10.58 20.24
CA ARG A 113 -9.39 -10.05 20.71
C ARG A 113 -9.21 -9.00 21.80
N THR A 114 -8.23 -9.17 22.68
CA THR A 114 -7.90 -8.17 23.72
C THR A 114 -7.40 -6.87 23.08
N VAL A 115 -6.47 -6.96 22.13
CA VAL A 115 -5.94 -5.81 21.37
C VAL A 115 -7.06 -5.14 20.56
N GLN A 116 -7.91 -5.93 19.89
CA GLN A 116 -9.05 -5.45 19.11
C GLN A 116 -10.06 -4.69 19.98
N ALA A 117 -10.41 -5.20 21.16
CA ALA A 117 -11.33 -4.54 22.08
C ALA A 117 -10.78 -3.18 22.55
N HIS A 118 -9.49 -3.12 22.89
CA HIS A 118 -8.82 -1.87 23.26
C HIS A 118 -8.83 -0.85 22.12
N ILE A 119 -8.42 -1.29 20.92
CA ILE A 119 -8.33 -0.42 19.76
C ILE A 119 -9.70 0.08 19.34
N SER A 120 -10.70 -0.79 19.22
CA SER A 120 -12.04 -0.38 18.79
C SER A 120 -12.68 0.65 19.70
N GLY A 121 -12.48 0.56 21.03
CA GLY A 121 -12.97 1.54 22.00
C GLY A 121 -12.28 2.90 21.91
N SER A 122 -11.01 2.94 21.52
CA SER A 122 -10.18 4.16 21.52
C SER A 122 -9.78 4.65 20.12
N PHE A 123 -10.20 3.96 19.06
CA PHE A 123 -9.76 4.22 17.69
C PHE A 123 -10.03 5.65 17.29
N ALA A 124 -11.21 6.17 17.62
CA ALA A 124 -11.63 7.51 17.23
C ALA A 124 -11.21 8.62 18.20
N ALA A 125 -10.51 8.32 19.30
CA ALA A 125 -10.13 9.35 20.27
C ALA A 125 -9.07 10.30 19.69
N ARG A 126 -9.26 11.60 19.85
CA ARG A 126 -8.47 12.66 19.20
C ARG A 126 -6.97 12.46 19.33
N HIS A 127 -6.50 12.17 20.54
CA HIS A 127 -5.08 11.98 20.81
C HIS A 127 -4.50 10.78 20.04
N TRP A 128 -5.23 9.67 19.91
CA TRP A 128 -4.81 8.50 19.14
C TRP A 128 -4.81 8.75 17.63
N VAL A 129 -5.83 9.44 17.10
CA VAL A 129 -5.86 9.79 15.67
C VAL A 129 -4.68 10.71 15.33
N ARG A 130 -4.40 11.71 16.17
CA ARG A 130 -3.25 12.59 16.02
C ARG A 130 -1.93 11.82 16.07
N ARG A 131 -1.76 10.89 17.02
CA ARG A 131 -0.56 10.03 17.10
C ARG A 131 -0.36 9.20 15.82
N ARG A 132 -1.42 8.62 15.26
CA ARG A 132 -1.32 7.92 13.96
C ARG A 132 -0.96 8.84 12.80
N CYS A 133 -1.49 10.07 12.78
CA CYS A 133 -1.08 11.05 11.76
C CYS A 133 0.41 11.41 11.89
N GLN A 134 0.91 11.53 13.12
CA GLN A 134 2.33 11.76 13.40
C GLN A 134 3.19 10.56 12.97
N ASP A 135 2.76 9.33 13.25
CA ASP A 135 3.44 8.10 12.79
C ASP A 135 3.55 8.06 11.25
N ALA A 136 2.46 8.35 10.53
CA ALA A 136 2.49 8.45 9.08
C ALA A 136 3.45 9.54 8.57
N ARG A 137 3.45 10.71 9.20
CA ARG A 137 4.38 11.80 8.87
C ARG A 137 5.84 11.42 9.13
N HIS A 138 6.11 10.83 10.29
CA HIS A 138 7.45 10.38 10.66
C HIS A 138 7.98 9.32 9.68
N ARG A 139 7.12 8.43 9.19
CA ARG A 139 7.44 7.47 8.12
C ARG A 139 7.89 8.18 6.83
N ILE A 140 7.26 9.30 6.47
CA ILE A 140 7.66 10.08 5.29
C ILE A 140 9.07 10.65 5.50
N GLU A 141 9.25 11.36 6.62
CA GLU A 141 10.51 12.05 6.94
C GLU A 141 11.69 11.08 7.00
N THR A 142 11.55 9.99 7.77
CA THR A 142 12.62 9.00 7.96
C THR A 142 12.98 8.26 6.68
N ARG A 143 11.99 7.90 5.84
CA ARG A 143 12.26 7.12 4.63
C ARG A 143 12.83 7.96 3.51
N LEU A 144 12.41 9.22 3.37
CA LEU A 144 13.02 10.14 2.42
C LEU A 144 14.47 10.49 2.82
N ALA A 145 14.73 10.67 4.11
CA ALA A 145 16.10 10.91 4.60
C ALA A 145 17.04 9.70 4.40
N ALA A 146 16.50 8.49 4.25
CA ALA A 146 17.25 7.25 4.07
C ALA A 146 17.47 6.84 2.61
N ILE A 147 17.14 7.70 1.63
CA ILE A 147 17.40 7.41 0.22
C ILE A 147 18.91 7.31 -0.01
N ASP A 148 19.35 6.15 -0.50
CA ASP A 148 20.74 5.92 -0.87
C ASP A 148 20.98 6.33 -2.35
N PRO A 149 21.74 7.41 -2.62
CA PRO A 149 22.01 7.86 -3.99
C PRO A 149 22.94 6.91 -4.77
N SER A 150 23.58 5.95 -4.10
CA SER A 150 24.43 4.93 -4.74
C SER A 150 23.66 3.68 -5.18
N ALA A 151 22.43 3.49 -4.70
CA ALA A 151 21.58 2.37 -5.07
C ALA A 151 21.23 2.38 -6.57
N PRO A 152 20.83 1.24 -7.17
CA PRO A 152 20.32 1.24 -8.55
C PRO A 152 19.16 2.23 -8.75
N PHE A 153 19.13 2.90 -9.91
CA PHE A 153 18.16 3.97 -10.18
C PHE A 153 16.68 3.58 -9.92
N HIS A 154 16.29 2.34 -10.27
CA HIS A 154 14.93 1.85 -10.03
C HIS A 154 14.60 1.67 -8.53
N GLU A 155 15.59 1.37 -7.69
CA GLU A 155 15.45 1.31 -6.23
C GLU A 155 15.34 2.71 -5.63
N GLN A 156 16.12 3.67 -6.13
CA GLN A 156 16.02 5.08 -5.72
C GLN A 156 14.62 5.65 -6.03
N VAL A 157 14.09 5.36 -7.22
CA VAL A 157 12.72 5.75 -7.62
C VAL A 157 11.71 5.18 -6.63
N MET A 158 11.82 3.90 -6.27
CA MET A 158 10.94 3.26 -5.28
C MET A 158 11.05 3.89 -3.89
N ALA A 159 12.28 4.17 -3.45
CA ALA A 159 12.58 4.76 -2.15
C ALA A 159 12.01 6.17 -2.00
N CYS A 160 11.89 6.94 -3.09
CA CYS A 160 11.23 8.23 -3.09
C CYS A 160 9.70 8.12 -3.26
N LEU A 161 9.24 7.26 -4.18
CA LEU A 161 7.83 7.17 -4.58
C LEU A 161 6.92 6.69 -3.43
N PHE A 162 7.35 5.69 -2.66
CA PHE A 162 6.53 5.14 -1.57
C PHE A 162 6.27 6.14 -0.43
N PRO A 163 7.31 6.77 0.16
CA PRO A 163 7.12 7.80 1.18
C PRO A 163 6.33 9.00 0.66
N THR A 164 6.56 9.43 -0.58
CA THR A 164 5.74 10.47 -1.23
C THR A 164 4.26 10.09 -1.21
N GLY A 165 3.93 8.83 -1.53
CA GLY A 165 2.57 8.30 -1.46
C GLY A 165 1.94 8.33 -0.07
N VAL A 166 2.73 8.25 1.01
CA VAL A 166 2.22 8.26 2.40
C VAL A 166 1.68 9.63 2.80
N THR A 167 1.99 10.71 2.06
CA THR A 167 1.35 12.03 2.27
C THR A 167 -0.19 11.94 2.28
N THR A 168 -0.77 11.12 1.39
CA THR A 168 -2.21 10.85 1.35
C THR A 168 -2.71 10.15 2.62
N HIS A 169 -1.91 9.25 3.21
CA HIS A 169 -2.31 8.50 4.40
C HIS A 169 -2.46 9.39 5.62
N VAL A 170 -1.68 10.48 5.72
CA VAL A 170 -1.83 11.47 6.81
C VAL A 170 -3.25 12.06 6.80
N LEU A 171 -3.80 12.37 5.62
CA LEU A 171 -5.16 12.89 5.45
C LEU A 171 -6.22 11.81 5.71
N LEU A 172 -6.01 10.60 5.17
CA LEU A 172 -6.95 9.49 5.34
C LEU A 172 -7.12 9.11 6.82
N VAL A 173 -6.02 9.06 7.57
CA VAL A 173 -6.03 8.76 9.00
C VAL A 173 -6.79 9.83 9.78
N ALA A 174 -6.54 11.12 9.49
CA ALA A 174 -7.28 12.23 10.12
C ALA A 174 -8.79 12.17 9.83
N ALA A 175 -9.18 11.64 8.66
CA ALA A 175 -10.57 11.41 8.29
C ALA A 175 -11.16 10.08 8.79
N LEU A 176 -10.42 9.31 9.60
CA LEU A 176 -10.80 7.95 10.04
C LEU A 176 -11.12 6.99 8.86
N ARG A 177 -10.49 7.21 7.70
CA ARG A 177 -10.55 6.34 6.53
C ARG A 177 -9.38 5.36 6.57
N ASN A 178 -9.63 4.11 6.15
CA ASN A 178 -8.59 3.07 6.12
C ASN A 178 -7.50 3.47 5.08
N PRO A 179 -6.24 3.69 5.48
CA PRO A 179 -5.20 4.21 4.60
C PRO A 179 -4.57 3.11 3.72
N THR A 180 -5.38 2.50 2.86
CA THR A 180 -4.91 1.46 1.91
C THR A 180 -4.19 2.06 0.72
N VAL A 181 -3.27 1.32 0.10
CA VAL A 181 -2.32 1.88 -0.88
C VAL A 181 -2.96 2.12 -2.25
N ARG A 182 -3.91 1.27 -2.70
CA ARG A 182 -4.29 1.16 -4.11
C ARG A 182 -5.00 2.39 -4.68
N LEU A 183 -5.92 2.95 -3.93
CA LEU A 183 -6.83 4.02 -4.36
C LEU A 183 -6.68 5.28 -3.50
N ARG A 184 -5.52 5.45 -2.86
CA ARG A 184 -5.34 6.45 -1.81
C ARG A 184 -5.38 7.90 -2.31
N TYR A 185 -4.99 8.18 -3.56
CA TYR A 185 -5.09 9.56 -4.04
C TYR A 185 -6.55 9.92 -4.34
N LEU A 186 -7.35 8.99 -4.86
CA LEU A 186 -8.80 9.16 -4.99
C LEU A 186 -9.48 9.29 -3.63
N ALA A 187 -9.16 8.43 -2.68
CA ALA A 187 -9.70 8.52 -1.32
C ALA A 187 -9.28 9.83 -0.64
N ALA A 188 -8.05 10.30 -0.86
CA ALA A 188 -7.60 11.59 -0.35
C ALA A 188 -8.30 12.76 -1.05
N ARG A 189 -8.59 12.66 -2.35
CA ARG A 189 -9.40 13.65 -3.09
C ARG A 189 -10.80 13.78 -2.47
N GLU A 190 -11.43 12.66 -2.17
CA GLU A 190 -12.75 12.62 -1.50
C GLU A 190 -12.68 13.27 -0.12
N VAL A 191 -11.72 12.87 0.72
CA VAL A 191 -11.50 13.50 2.04
C VAL A 191 -11.26 15.00 1.91
N LEU A 192 -10.38 15.44 1.00
CA LEU A 192 -10.12 16.86 0.80
C LEU A 192 -11.37 17.61 0.32
N ALA A 193 -12.23 16.99 -0.48
CA ALA A 193 -13.51 17.59 -0.87
C ALA A 193 -14.47 17.70 0.32
N ASP A 194 -14.66 16.61 1.07
CA ASP A 194 -15.56 16.54 2.23
C ASP A 194 -15.24 17.60 3.30
N TYR A 195 -13.95 17.94 3.45
CA TYR A 195 -13.46 18.90 4.43
C TYR A 195 -13.10 20.28 3.84
N GLY A 196 -13.46 20.57 2.57
CA GLY A 196 -13.27 21.91 1.98
C GLY A 196 -11.81 22.27 1.62
N HIS A 197 -10.93 21.29 1.52
CA HIS A 197 -9.50 21.43 1.21
C HIS A 197 -9.11 20.86 -0.18
N LEU A 198 -10.06 20.73 -1.11
CA LEU A 198 -9.83 20.14 -2.44
C LEU A 198 -8.66 20.79 -3.22
N GLY A 199 -8.35 22.06 -2.95
CA GLY A 199 -7.21 22.77 -3.53
C GLY A 199 -5.84 22.15 -3.23
N LEU A 200 -5.72 21.27 -2.22
CA LEU A 200 -4.49 20.55 -1.91
C LEU A 200 -4.26 19.34 -2.84
N TYR A 201 -5.31 18.80 -3.47
CA TYR A 201 -5.21 17.59 -4.28
C TYR A 201 -4.27 17.72 -5.48
N PRO A 202 -4.30 18.81 -6.28
CA PRO A 202 -3.34 18.99 -7.37
C PRO A 202 -1.88 19.02 -6.89
N GLU A 203 -1.60 19.54 -5.71
CA GLU A 203 -0.25 19.57 -5.15
C GLU A 203 0.24 18.18 -4.76
N LEU A 204 -0.64 17.31 -4.26
CA LEU A 204 -0.31 15.90 -4.03
C LEU A 204 0.08 15.20 -5.35
N LEU A 205 -0.59 15.53 -6.46
CA LEU A 205 -0.25 15.01 -7.79
C LEU A 205 1.05 15.62 -8.34
N ASP A 206 1.37 16.87 -8.01
CA ASP A 206 2.64 17.52 -8.35
C ASP A 206 3.81 16.82 -7.65
N LEU A 207 3.67 16.41 -6.39
CA LEU A 207 4.68 15.61 -5.69
C LEU A 207 4.89 14.23 -6.35
N LEU A 208 3.91 13.67 -7.04
CA LEU A 208 4.11 12.49 -7.88
C LEU A 208 4.71 12.83 -9.26
N GLY A 209 4.67 14.10 -9.68
CA GLY A 209 5.06 14.54 -11.01
C GLY A 209 4.01 14.23 -12.08
N CYS A 210 2.77 13.88 -11.70
CA CYS A 210 1.78 13.35 -12.65
C CYS A 210 0.63 14.29 -12.97
N ARG A 211 0.47 15.42 -12.27
CA ARG A 211 -0.67 16.35 -12.41
C ARG A 211 -1.04 16.69 -13.87
N HIS A 212 -0.04 16.89 -14.71
CA HIS A 212 -0.22 17.34 -16.09
C HIS A 212 -0.07 16.23 -17.13
N LEU A 213 0.15 14.98 -16.71
CA LEU A 213 0.30 13.88 -17.65
C LEU A 213 -1.06 13.51 -18.27
N PRO A 214 -1.18 13.50 -19.60
CA PRO A 214 -2.43 13.16 -20.25
C PRO A 214 -2.65 11.64 -20.22
N ALA A 215 -3.92 11.21 -20.14
CA ALA A 215 -4.30 9.80 -20.13
C ALA A 215 -3.65 8.97 -21.24
N ARG A 216 -3.52 9.51 -22.46
CA ARG A 216 -2.85 8.84 -23.60
C ARG A 216 -1.41 8.42 -23.30
N ARG A 217 -0.68 9.21 -22.50
CA ARG A 217 0.72 8.98 -22.17
C ARG A 217 0.85 7.95 -21.05
N ILE A 218 -0.02 8.02 -20.04
CA ILE A 218 -0.12 7.01 -18.98
C ILE A 218 -0.53 5.65 -19.58
N GLN A 219 -1.46 5.63 -20.52
CA GLN A 219 -1.85 4.44 -21.27
C GLN A 219 -0.67 3.84 -22.05
N HIS A 220 0.20 4.67 -22.63
CA HIS A 220 1.42 4.19 -23.29
C HIS A 220 2.36 3.54 -22.27
N HIS A 221 2.59 4.17 -21.12
CA HIS A 221 3.43 3.60 -20.06
C HIS A 221 2.88 2.30 -19.50
N LEU A 222 1.55 2.17 -19.37
CA LEU A 222 0.92 0.91 -18.95
C LEU A 222 1.14 -0.21 -19.97
N ARG A 223 1.10 0.08 -21.28
CA ARG A 223 1.40 -0.93 -22.32
C ARG A 223 2.86 -1.37 -22.26
N GLU A 224 3.79 -0.45 -22.08
CA GLU A 224 5.20 -0.80 -21.93
C GLU A 224 5.44 -1.59 -20.64
N LEU A 225 4.82 -1.19 -19.53
CA LEU A 225 4.85 -1.95 -18.27
C LEU A 225 4.33 -3.36 -18.48
N THR A 226 3.24 -3.54 -19.24
CA THR A 226 2.65 -4.85 -19.48
C THR A 226 3.67 -5.79 -20.15
N LYS A 227 4.39 -5.30 -21.17
CA LYS A 227 5.46 -6.07 -21.82
C LYS A 227 6.58 -6.42 -20.83
N THR A 228 7.03 -5.44 -20.05
CA THR A 228 8.08 -5.63 -19.05
C THR A 228 7.67 -6.61 -17.95
N PHE A 229 6.42 -6.52 -17.50
CA PHE A 229 5.84 -7.41 -16.49
C PHE A 229 5.83 -8.85 -17.00
N ASP A 230 5.28 -9.08 -18.20
CA ASP A 230 5.14 -10.41 -18.77
C ASP A 230 6.52 -11.07 -18.96
N ALA A 231 7.49 -10.33 -19.50
CA ALA A 231 8.85 -10.81 -19.65
C ALA A 231 9.55 -11.05 -18.30
N THR A 232 9.29 -10.23 -17.28
CA THR A 232 9.87 -10.42 -15.94
C THR A 232 9.30 -11.66 -15.26
N ALA A 233 7.99 -11.88 -15.34
CA ALA A 233 7.32 -13.00 -14.69
C ALA A 233 7.78 -14.36 -15.24
N GLU A 234 8.28 -14.41 -16.48
CA GLU A 234 8.85 -15.62 -17.09
C GLU A 234 10.26 -15.97 -16.56
N VAL A 235 11.05 -14.97 -16.16
CA VAL A 235 12.46 -15.15 -15.79
C VAL A 235 12.72 -15.07 -14.28
N ALA A 236 11.76 -14.59 -13.50
CA ALA A 236 11.87 -14.37 -12.06
C ALA A 236 12.23 -15.65 -11.30
N LYS A 237 13.31 -15.59 -10.52
CA LYS A 237 13.84 -16.69 -9.70
C LYS A 237 14.26 -16.21 -8.32
N THR A 238 14.90 -15.05 -8.24
CA THR A 238 15.39 -14.50 -6.98
C THR A 238 14.19 -14.07 -6.11
N PRO A 239 14.10 -14.54 -4.86
CA PRO A 239 13.03 -14.14 -3.97
C PRO A 239 13.25 -12.71 -3.45
N PHE A 240 12.23 -11.88 -3.60
CA PHE A 240 12.10 -10.55 -3.01
C PHE A 240 10.81 -10.51 -2.20
N PHE A 241 10.72 -9.60 -1.22
CA PHE A 241 9.54 -9.49 -0.35
C PHE A 241 8.24 -9.12 -1.12
N PHE A 242 8.37 -8.65 -2.36
CA PHE A 242 7.27 -8.34 -3.28
C PHE A 242 7.15 -9.32 -4.46
N SER A 243 7.92 -10.41 -4.52
CA SER A 243 7.95 -11.31 -5.69
C SER A 243 6.58 -11.80 -6.10
N SER A 244 5.67 -12.02 -5.15
CA SER A 244 4.30 -12.46 -5.46
C SER A 244 3.48 -11.45 -6.28
N ASP A 245 3.88 -10.17 -6.27
CA ASP A 245 3.24 -9.11 -7.07
C ASP A 245 3.60 -9.20 -8.55
N ILE A 246 4.69 -9.89 -8.90
CA ILE A 246 5.18 -10.06 -10.27
C ILE A 246 5.03 -11.53 -10.67
N THR A 247 3.77 -11.97 -10.76
CA THR A 247 3.40 -13.33 -11.14
C THR A 247 2.22 -13.31 -12.12
N PRO A 248 2.00 -14.40 -12.90
CA PRO A 248 0.81 -14.52 -13.73
C PRO A 248 -0.50 -14.36 -12.94
N ALA A 249 -0.54 -14.79 -11.68
CA ALA A 249 -1.70 -14.66 -10.80
C ALA A 249 -1.98 -13.21 -10.38
N ALA A 250 -0.94 -12.40 -10.18
CA ALA A 250 -1.04 -11.00 -9.79
C ALA A 250 -1.22 -10.04 -10.97
N ARG A 251 -0.97 -10.48 -12.21
CA ARG A 251 -1.08 -9.66 -13.42
C ARG A 251 -2.42 -8.90 -13.53
N PRO A 252 -3.61 -9.48 -13.27
CA PRO A 252 -4.86 -8.72 -13.33
C PRO A 252 -4.93 -7.57 -12.31
N ILE A 253 -4.33 -7.73 -11.13
CA ILE A 253 -4.27 -6.65 -10.13
C ILE A 253 -3.35 -5.53 -10.63
N ALA A 254 -2.13 -5.88 -11.06
CA ALA A 254 -1.13 -4.90 -11.44
C ALA A 254 -1.49 -4.14 -12.73
N ILE A 255 -1.96 -4.86 -13.75
CA ILE A 255 -2.23 -4.33 -15.09
C ILE A 255 -3.69 -3.89 -15.22
N ASN A 256 -4.66 -4.81 -15.09
CA ASN A 256 -6.07 -4.49 -15.36
C ASN A 256 -6.61 -3.45 -14.37
N GLY A 257 -6.27 -3.53 -13.09
CA GLY A 257 -6.69 -2.50 -12.15
C GLY A 257 -6.14 -1.10 -12.49
N SER A 258 -5.02 -1.00 -13.22
CA SER A 258 -4.46 0.28 -13.68
C SER A 258 -5.14 0.73 -14.97
N GLN A 259 -5.53 -0.22 -15.83
CA GLN A 259 -6.35 0.03 -17.02
C GLN A 259 -7.73 0.57 -16.63
N ASP A 260 -8.40 -0.04 -15.65
CA ASP A 260 -9.72 0.38 -15.17
C ASP A 260 -9.71 1.82 -14.64
N LEU A 261 -8.61 2.24 -13.99
CA LEU A 261 -8.40 3.62 -13.54
C LEU A 261 -8.29 4.59 -14.71
N ILE A 262 -7.58 4.21 -15.78
CA ILE A 262 -7.43 5.04 -16.97
C ILE A 262 -8.77 5.17 -17.70
N ASP A 263 -9.48 4.05 -17.88
CA ASP A 263 -10.73 4.00 -18.65
C ASP A 263 -11.84 4.86 -18.04
N ARG A 264 -11.89 4.95 -16.70
CA ARG A 264 -12.86 5.79 -15.98
C ARG A 264 -12.43 7.25 -15.80
N GLY A 265 -11.27 7.64 -16.32
CA GLY A 265 -10.75 9.00 -16.25
C GLY A 265 -9.87 9.33 -15.05
N ASP A 266 -9.67 8.39 -14.11
CA ASP A 266 -8.80 8.53 -12.93
C ASP A 266 -7.32 8.18 -13.22
N HIS A 267 -6.86 8.44 -14.44
CA HIS A 267 -5.55 8.07 -14.96
C HIS A 267 -4.36 8.49 -14.08
N HIS A 268 -4.42 9.60 -13.33
CA HIS A 268 -3.34 10.03 -12.43
C HIS A 268 -3.11 9.07 -11.24
N GLU A 269 -4.16 8.40 -10.75
CA GLU A 269 -4.04 7.38 -9.69
C GLU A 269 -3.21 6.17 -10.17
N ALA A 270 -3.33 5.82 -11.46
CA ALA A 270 -2.62 4.68 -12.03
C ALA A 270 -1.10 4.88 -12.05
N VAL A 271 -0.61 6.13 -12.05
CA VAL A 271 0.82 6.44 -12.19
C VAL A 271 1.66 5.82 -11.08
N PHE A 272 1.23 5.96 -9.82
CA PHE A 272 1.98 5.39 -8.69
C PHE A 272 2.22 3.88 -8.90
N TRP A 273 1.18 3.15 -9.32
CA TRP A 273 1.26 1.71 -9.50
C TRP A 273 2.00 1.29 -10.75
N ILE A 274 1.91 2.07 -11.82
CA ILE A 274 2.69 1.82 -13.03
C ILE A 274 4.17 1.90 -12.71
N ILE A 275 4.62 2.98 -12.06
CA ILE A 275 6.03 3.17 -11.73
C ILE A 275 6.51 2.19 -10.66
N ALA A 276 5.71 1.94 -9.62
CA ALA A 276 6.07 0.98 -8.58
C ALA A 276 6.25 -0.44 -9.14
N THR A 277 5.34 -0.87 -10.02
CA THR A 277 5.44 -2.18 -10.68
C THR A 277 6.63 -2.24 -11.63
N PHE A 278 6.86 -1.19 -12.42
CA PHE A 278 8.04 -1.09 -13.29
C PHE A 278 9.34 -1.28 -12.52
N ALA A 279 9.49 -0.54 -11.41
CA ALA A 279 10.71 -0.58 -10.63
C ALA A 279 10.94 -1.96 -9.99
N ARG A 280 9.87 -2.61 -9.49
CA ARG A 280 9.93 -4.00 -9.01
C ARG A 280 10.34 -4.97 -10.12
N CYS A 281 9.80 -4.81 -11.32
CA CYS A 281 10.23 -5.60 -12.47
C CYS A 281 11.72 -5.40 -12.74
N HIS A 282 12.20 -4.15 -12.73
CA HIS A 282 13.61 -3.85 -12.95
C HIS A 282 14.54 -4.37 -11.84
N THR A 283 14.10 -4.44 -10.58
CA THR A 283 14.83 -5.12 -9.50
C THR A 283 15.01 -6.60 -9.81
N ILE A 284 13.93 -7.29 -10.20
CA ILE A 284 13.99 -8.72 -10.55
C ILE A 284 14.88 -8.93 -11.78
N LEU A 285 14.66 -8.17 -12.86
CA LEU A 285 15.43 -8.31 -14.08
C LEU A 285 16.92 -8.04 -13.86
N ALA A 286 17.29 -7.08 -13.00
CA ALA A 286 18.68 -6.80 -12.69
C ALA A 286 19.38 -8.01 -12.03
N ALA A 287 18.66 -8.77 -11.21
CA ALA A 287 19.18 -9.97 -10.55
C ALA A 287 19.15 -11.21 -11.45
N ASP A 288 18.04 -11.43 -12.16
CA ASP A 288 17.74 -12.70 -12.82
C ASP A 288 17.97 -12.72 -14.34
N ALA A 289 17.97 -11.55 -15.00
CA ALA A 289 18.13 -11.43 -16.46
C ALA A 289 18.74 -10.07 -16.88
N PRO A 290 20.04 -9.80 -16.60
CA PRO A 290 20.65 -8.49 -16.83
C PRO A 290 20.57 -7.97 -18.28
N GLU A 291 20.69 -8.85 -19.28
CA GLU A 291 20.55 -8.45 -20.69
C GLU A 291 19.14 -7.92 -21.00
N LEU A 292 18.11 -8.60 -20.47
CA LEU A 292 16.72 -8.20 -20.60
C LEU A 292 16.42 -6.93 -19.80
N HIS A 293 17.04 -6.77 -18.62
CA HIS A 293 17.02 -5.52 -17.85
C HIS A 293 17.48 -4.34 -18.71
N HIS A 294 18.63 -4.47 -19.37
CA HIS A 294 19.17 -3.42 -20.24
C HIS A 294 18.26 -3.13 -21.45
N ALA A 295 17.71 -4.18 -22.09
CA ALA A 295 16.83 -4.03 -23.24
C ALA A 295 15.51 -3.30 -22.90
N LEU A 296 14.95 -3.53 -21.71
CA LEU A 296 13.67 -2.96 -21.27
C LEU A 296 13.81 -1.64 -20.52
N ALA A 297 15.01 -1.29 -20.05
CA ALA A 297 15.28 -0.07 -19.27
C ALA A 297 14.82 1.25 -19.94
N PRO A 298 14.90 1.44 -21.29
CA PRO A 298 14.46 2.68 -21.91
C PRO A 298 12.99 3.03 -21.65
N ALA A 299 12.10 2.03 -21.60
CA ALA A 299 10.68 2.25 -21.34
C ALA A 299 10.44 2.76 -19.92
N PHE A 300 11.11 2.16 -18.93
CA PHE A 300 11.05 2.63 -17.54
C PHE A 300 11.62 4.04 -17.39
N ARG A 301 12.78 4.32 -17.99
CA ARG A 301 13.38 5.66 -17.96
C ARG A 301 12.48 6.73 -18.59
N SER A 302 11.81 6.40 -19.69
CA SER A 302 10.81 7.27 -20.33
C SER A 302 9.64 7.57 -19.39
N ALA A 303 9.12 6.55 -18.70
CA ALA A 303 8.02 6.73 -17.74
C ALA A 303 8.40 7.58 -16.53
N VAL A 304 9.62 7.41 -16.00
CA VAL A 304 10.12 8.19 -14.86
C VAL A 304 10.50 9.62 -15.26
N THR A 305 11.04 9.82 -16.46
CA THR A 305 11.36 11.15 -17.02
C THR A 305 10.11 12.00 -17.18
N ASP A 306 9.00 11.40 -17.60
CA ASP A 306 7.70 12.08 -17.66
C ASP A 306 7.20 12.58 -16.30
N LEU A 307 7.70 12.04 -15.18
CA LEU A 307 7.44 12.55 -13.83
C LEU A 307 8.38 13.69 -13.41
N GLY A 308 9.24 14.15 -14.32
CA GLY A 308 10.27 15.13 -14.07
C GLY A 308 11.52 14.56 -13.39
N ILE A 309 11.78 13.25 -13.52
CA ILE A 309 12.93 12.59 -12.88
C ILE A 309 13.80 11.94 -13.97
N SER A 310 14.98 12.49 -14.21
CA SER A 310 15.95 11.94 -15.16
C SER A 310 17.26 11.49 -14.50
N SER A 311 17.46 11.87 -13.24
CA SER A 311 18.69 11.63 -12.48
C SER A 311 18.42 11.34 -11.00
N SER A 312 19.45 10.89 -10.28
CA SER A 312 19.42 10.78 -8.81
C SER A 312 19.26 12.14 -8.13
N GLU A 313 19.78 13.22 -8.72
CA GLU A 313 19.61 14.57 -8.21
C GLU A 313 18.14 15.00 -8.22
N ASP A 314 17.41 14.68 -9.30
CA ASP A 314 15.96 14.95 -9.37
C ASP A 314 15.17 14.18 -8.31
N ILE A 315 15.60 12.96 -7.97
CA ILE A 315 14.98 12.14 -6.90
C ILE A 315 15.17 12.81 -5.54
N LEU A 316 16.39 13.27 -5.24
CA LEU A 316 16.69 13.97 -3.99
C LEU A 316 15.96 15.31 -3.92
N HIS A 317 15.91 16.05 -5.04
CA HIS A 317 15.14 17.28 -5.13
C HIS A 317 13.65 17.04 -4.86
N ARG A 318 13.08 15.97 -5.45
CA ARG A 318 11.69 15.60 -5.19
C ARG A 318 11.47 15.23 -3.72
N ALA A 319 12.39 14.52 -3.10
CA ALA A 319 12.32 14.24 -1.67
C ALA A 319 12.28 15.53 -0.84
N GLU A 320 13.11 16.53 -1.16
CA GLU A 320 13.09 17.84 -0.51
C GLU A 320 11.78 18.62 -0.75
N GLU A 321 11.19 18.54 -1.95
CA GLU A 321 9.86 19.10 -2.23
C GLU A 321 8.79 18.51 -1.31
N VAL A 322 8.80 17.19 -1.11
CA VAL A 322 7.87 16.51 -0.20
C VAL A 322 8.08 16.99 1.23
N ILE A 323 9.32 17.08 1.70
CA ILE A 323 9.63 17.58 3.06
C ILE A 323 9.15 19.03 3.24
N ARG A 324 9.39 19.89 2.26
CA ARG A 324 8.91 21.29 2.28
C ARG A 324 7.38 21.40 2.26
N PHE A 325 6.69 20.42 1.70
CA PHE A 325 5.23 20.36 1.68
C PHE A 325 4.62 19.91 3.02
N LEU A 326 5.34 19.15 3.85
CA LEU A 326 4.80 18.57 5.10
C LEU A 326 4.18 19.59 6.08
N PRO A 327 4.72 20.80 6.30
CA PRO A 327 4.08 21.78 7.17
C PRO A 327 2.69 22.21 6.67
N ARG A 328 2.49 22.29 5.34
CA ARG A 328 1.18 22.61 4.75
C ARG A 328 0.21 21.44 4.86
N LEU A 329 0.70 20.22 4.58
CA LEU A 329 -0.06 18.99 4.79
C LEU A 329 -0.56 18.92 6.24
N TRP A 330 0.34 19.14 7.20
CA TRP A 330 0.04 19.06 8.63
C TRP A 330 -1.02 20.06 9.08
N ARG A 331 -1.01 21.30 8.57
CA ARG A 331 -2.08 22.27 8.85
C ARG A 331 -3.44 21.74 8.39
N THR A 332 -3.51 21.21 7.17
CA THR A 332 -4.74 20.61 6.62
C THR A 332 -5.18 19.39 7.45
N THR A 333 -4.23 18.56 7.88
CA THR A 333 -4.50 17.43 8.77
C THR A 333 -5.11 17.88 10.10
N GLU A 334 -4.57 18.92 10.74
CA GLU A 334 -5.11 19.47 11.99
C GLU A 334 -6.52 20.06 11.81
N ASP A 335 -6.78 20.71 10.69
CA ASP A 335 -8.11 21.24 10.35
C ASP A 335 -9.13 20.09 10.19
N ILE A 336 -8.76 19.01 9.50
CA ILE A 336 -9.58 17.79 9.39
C ILE A 336 -9.79 17.17 10.78
N LEU A 337 -8.75 17.04 11.60
CA LEU A 337 -8.87 16.53 12.98
C LEU A 337 -9.81 17.37 13.85
N ALA A 338 -9.83 18.69 13.66
CA ALA A 338 -10.70 19.60 14.40
C ALA A 338 -12.16 19.54 13.93
N SER A 339 -12.40 19.27 12.65
CA SER A 339 -13.73 19.32 12.04
C SER A 339 -14.40 17.95 11.87
N ASN A 340 -13.67 16.84 12.03
CA ASN A 340 -14.21 15.49 11.88
C ASN A 340 -15.15 15.12 13.05
N PRO A 341 -16.47 15.00 12.83
CA PRO A 341 -17.43 14.70 13.89
C PRO A 341 -17.32 13.27 14.42
N GLY A 342 -16.62 12.40 13.69
CA GLY A 342 -16.35 11.03 14.12
C GLY A 342 -15.21 10.93 15.12
N ILE A 343 -14.48 12.01 15.39
CA ILE A 343 -13.39 12.04 16.38
C ILE A 343 -13.95 12.48 17.73
N GLY A 344 -13.82 11.62 18.74
CA GLY A 344 -14.15 11.94 20.12
C GLY A 344 -13.03 12.73 20.81
N GLU A 345 -13.36 13.46 21.88
CA GLU A 345 -12.39 14.22 22.69
C GLU A 345 -11.24 13.35 23.23
#